data_AF-A0A7C3PZM6-F1
#
_entry.id   AF-A0A7C3PZM6-F1
#
_cell.length_a   1.000
_cell.length_b   1.000
_cell.length_c   1.000
_cell.angle_alpha   90.00
_cell.angle_beta   90.00
_cell.angle_gamma   90.00
#
_symmetry.space_group_name_H-M   'P 1'
#
loop_
_entity.id
_entity.type
_entity.pdbx_description
1 polymer ?
#
loop_
_entity_poly.entity_id
_entity_poly.type
_entity_poly.pdbx_seq_one_letter_code
_entity_poly.pdbx_strand_id
1 'polypeptide(L)'
;ASCVARWNGTQWRALGSGLTSRDPSSNGFFGLGVRSFHVHQGQLIVGGRFGFAGGLTVNNIAQWNGSAWSPLGEGLSSYPSAFGDEGVYALATFNSRLIAGGIFVNSGELTLQSIAEWDGTRWQHVPGVLYSFNAQTYALAPWAGQMMVGGDFNLIWQPGFLGFDFVRWDGLGISSTSFVPSWSTQGLLPAIRAIASFPRTSGPPSDDLYVGGDFDQFSGAGTIVPASRIARTNSIVAGWEPVGAGFNGTVHAITRFNGSVYAAGSFTASGGAARNHIARWDGALWQPVVNQPTPGPDGTNDTIRAMVGYTSGIRNVILVVGGDFTTAGGVAANRVAQYNVNTLVVGATWSALGPGFNGTVNALARFNGSTYAAGNFTLSGSTPVSRIARWDGTAWQPVGGGVNGAVYALTVSNGTLVVGGNFTSAGGVPDTEHLARWDGSSWSSIGGGTEGTVRALATMNGELHVGGQFTTVRNGTIGSMGYARFFETGVPWFARPLTNSGSSCLGRDAFLTARIAQGYGGLSLEWRRNGAPLHDGPTGTGSIIAGSTNFGLSILNLGFADSGSYQLVVTNACGEVVSNSHTLTVCPADLDDGSGLGTCDGGITIDDLLYYL
;
A
#
# COMPACT_ATOMS: atom_id res chain seq x y z
N ALA A 1 -20.99 7.97 1.63
CA ALA A 1 -20.52 7.15 2.78
C ALA A 1 -19.60 6.02 2.33
N SER A 2 -18.39 5.91 2.92
CA SER A 2 -17.44 4.78 2.87
C SER A 2 -16.32 4.80 1.73
N CYS A 3 -14.97 4.91 2.02
CA CYS A 3 -13.69 5.17 1.20
C CYS A 3 -12.51 4.11 0.76
N VAL A 4 -12.54 2.75 0.70
CA VAL A 4 -11.53 1.62 0.50
C VAL A 4 -11.98 0.74 -0.67
N ALA A 5 -11.60 1.02 -1.90
CA ALA A 5 -12.15 0.32 -3.05
C ALA A 5 -11.22 -0.75 -3.66
N ARG A 6 -11.78 -1.57 -4.54
CA ARG A 6 -11.04 -2.47 -5.44
C ARG A 6 -11.60 -2.39 -6.85
N TRP A 7 -10.83 -1.81 -7.74
CA TRP A 7 -10.96 -2.01 -9.16
C TRP A 7 -10.39 -3.39 -9.54
N ASN A 8 -11.01 -4.02 -10.52
CA ASN A 8 -10.94 -5.46 -10.79
C ASN A 8 -10.26 -5.84 -12.11
N GLY A 9 -9.81 -4.86 -12.90
CA GLY A 9 -9.40 -5.03 -14.30
C GLY A 9 -10.12 -4.07 -15.25
N THR A 10 -11.38 -3.73 -14.95
CA THR A 10 -12.25 -2.90 -15.82
C THR A 10 -13.08 -1.85 -15.09
N GLN A 11 -13.29 -1.99 -13.78
CA GLN A 11 -14.21 -1.15 -13.02
C GLN A 11 -13.95 -1.13 -11.51
N TRP A 12 -13.96 0.06 -10.89
CA TRP A 12 -13.87 0.25 -9.43
C TRP A 12 -15.03 -0.47 -8.76
N ARG A 13 -14.82 -1.19 -7.66
CA ARG A 13 -15.91 -1.82 -6.90
C ARG A 13 -15.78 -1.57 -5.42
N ALA A 14 -16.95 -1.59 -4.82
CA ALA A 14 -17.14 -1.52 -3.39
C ALA A 14 -16.47 -2.73 -2.77
N LEU A 15 -15.72 -2.49 -1.70
CA LEU A 15 -15.35 -3.57 -0.81
C LEU A 15 -16.49 -3.66 0.20
N GLY A 16 -17.39 -4.63 -0.04
CA GLY A 16 -18.67 -4.74 0.67
C GLY A 16 -19.45 -3.42 0.61
N SER A 17 -19.87 -2.94 1.79
CA SER A 17 -20.36 -1.58 2.04
C SER A 17 -19.39 -0.71 2.86
N GLY A 18 -18.12 -1.11 2.98
CA GLY A 18 -17.07 -0.23 3.50
C GLY A 18 -16.93 -0.03 5.01
N LEU A 19 -15.92 0.74 5.43
CA LEU A 19 -15.43 0.86 6.82
C LEU A 19 -15.97 2.08 7.59
N THR A 20 -17.29 2.25 7.77
CA THR A 20 -17.85 3.53 8.28
C THR A 20 -17.39 3.97 9.68
N SER A 21 -17.52 5.26 10.04
CA SER A 21 -17.25 5.76 11.41
C SER A 21 -18.22 5.17 12.44
N ARG A 22 -17.81 5.19 13.71
CA ARG A 22 -18.67 4.80 14.85
C ARG A 22 -19.59 5.95 15.32
N ASP A 23 -19.23 7.18 15.01
CA ASP A 23 -20.00 8.39 15.29
C ASP A 23 -20.34 9.11 13.96
N PRO A 24 -21.63 9.35 13.66
CA PRO A 24 -22.09 10.14 12.52
C PRO A 24 -22.36 11.62 12.85
N SER A 25 -22.17 12.06 14.11
CA SER A 25 -22.51 13.41 14.58
C SER A 25 -21.31 14.37 14.70
N SER A 26 -20.08 13.87 14.60
CA SER A 26 -18.83 14.63 14.70
C SER A 26 -18.55 15.53 13.49
N ASN A 27 -19.31 16.61 13.37
CA ASN A 27 -19.13 17.71 12.41
C ASN A 27 -17.86 18.56 12.70
N GLY A 28 -16.76 17.97 13.18
CA GLY A 28 -15.59 18.71 13.64
C GLY A 28 -14.28 17.92 13.74
N PHE A 29 -13.29 18.37 12.97
CA PHE A 29 -11.84 18.33 13.21
C PHE A 29 -11.09 16.98 13.34
N PHE A 30 -11.71 15.89 13.77
CA PHE A 30 -11.01 14.63 14.09
C PHE A 30 -11.41 13.48 13.14
N GLY A 31 -11.11 13.68 11.86
CA GLY A 31 -11.72 12.94 10.76
C GLY A 31 -11.35 11.46 10.60
N LEU A 32 -12.28 10.74 9.96
CA LEU A 32 -12.05 9.44 9.33
C LEU A 32 -10.82 9.45 8.41
N GLY A 33 -10.11 8.32 8.38
CA GLY A 33 -9.03 8.09 7.42
C GLY A 33 -8.26 6.81 7.70
N VAL A 34 -7.85 6.13 6.63
CA VAL A 34 -6.83 5.08 6.71
C VAL A 34 -5.45 5.70 6.65
N ARG A 35 -4.55 5.12 7.44
CA ARG A 35 -3.17 5.56 7.59
C ARG A 35 -2.18 4.47 7.17
N SER A 36 -2.59 3.20 7.18
CA SER A 36 -1.75 2.06 6.82
C SER A 36 -2.42 1.04 5.91
N PHE A 37 -1.62 0.45 5.03
CA PHE A 37 -1.96 -0.68 4.17
C PHE A 37 -0.91 -1.76 4.28
N HIS A 38 -1.35 -3.02 4.28
CA HIS A 38 -0.44 -4.15 4.18
C HIS A 38 -1.10 -5.32 3.48
N VAL A 39 -0.32 -6.12 2.75
CA VAL A 39 -0.77 -7.40 2.20
C VAL A 39 -0.24 -8.50 3.10
N HIS A 40 -1.13 -9.33 3.64
CA HIS A 40 -0.80 -10.38 4.58
C HIS A 40 -1.51 -11.67 4.17
N GLN A 41 -0.76 -12.77 3.99
CA GLN A 41 -1.30 -14.08 3.59
C GLN A 41 -2.27 -14.02 2.38
N GLY A 42 -1.99 -13.15 1.40
CA GLY A 42 -2.83 -12.92 0.21
C GLY A 42 -4.05 -12.02 0.43
N GLN A 43 -4.36 -11.66 1.67
CA GLN A 43 -5.42 -10.73 2.05
C GLN A 43 -4.89 -9.29 2.10
N LEU A 44 -5.78 -8.32 1.89
CA LEU A 44 -5.48 -6.91 2.17
C LEU A 44 -5.88 -6.60 3.61
N ILE A 45 -4.93 -6.10 4.39
CA ILE A 45 -5.16 -5.54 5.72
C ILE A 45 -5.19 -4.01 5.61
N VAL A 46 -6.17 -3.41 6.27
CA VAL A 46 -6.38 -1.97 6.30
C VAL A 46 -6.41 -1.49 7.75
N GLY A 47 -5.63 -0.45 8.05
CA GLY A 47 -5.51 0.11 9.40
C GLY A 47 -5.68 1.63 9.42
N GLY A 48 -6.55 2.13 10.29
CA GLY A 48 -6.89 3.56 10.32
C GLY A 48 -7.83 3.91 11.44
N ARG A 49 -8.64 4.95 11.24
CA ARG A 49 -9.74 5.32 12.13
C ARG A 49 -11.07 4.99 11.48
N PHE A 50 -11.78 3.98 11.99
CA PHE A 50 -13.11 3.55 11.53
C PHE A 50 -13.80 2.61 12.53
N GLY A 51 -15.13 2.55 12.53
CA GLY A 51 -15.89 1.64 13.40
C GLY A 51 -16.26 0.30 12.76
N PHE A 52 -16.57 0.31 11.46
CA PHE A 52 -17.21 -0.80 10.74
C PHE A 52 -16.38 -1.32 9.56
N ALA A 53 -16.82 -2.38 8.87
CA ALA A 53 -16.38 -2.88 7.57
C ALA A 53 -17.49 -3.73 6.92
N GLY A 54 -17.97 -3.36 5.74
CA GLY A 54 -19.03 -4.11 5.07
C GLY A 54 -20.33 -4.19 5.87
N GLY A 55 -20.58 -3.22 6.75
CA GLY A 55 -21.70 -3.22 7.71
C GLY A 55 -21.44 -4.00 9.01
N LEU A 56 -20.35 -4.78 9.09
CA LEU A 56 -19.91 -5.44 10.33
C LEU A 56 -19.15 -4.45 11.21
N THR A 57 -19.22 -4.57 12.53
CA THR A 57 -18.30 -3.84 13.44
C THR A 57 -16.89 -4.43 13.32
N VAL A 58 -15.85 -3.59 13.24
CA VAL A 58 -14.44 -4.06 13.11
C VAL A 58 -13.42 -3.27 13.90
N ASN A 59 -13.75 -2.09 14.43
CA ASN A 59 -12.88 -1.29 15.29
C ASN A 59 -11.45 -1.06 14.71
N ASN A 60 -11.31 -0.08 13.80
CA ASN A 60 -10.05 0.47 13.25
C ASN A 60 -9.14 -0.46 12.44
N ILE A 61 -9.42 -1.76 12.35
CA ILE A 61 -8.70 -2.70 11.50
C ILE A 61 -9.63 -3.71 10.82
N ALA A 62 -9.43 -3.94 9.52
CA ALA A 62 -10.25 -4.87 8.74
C ALA A 62 -9.42 -5.64 7.72
N GLN A 63 -9.87 -6.85 7.41
CA GLN A 63 -9.28 -7.73 6.38
C GLN A 63 -10.22 -7.86 5.18
N TRP A 64 -9.65 -7.78 3.98
CA TRP A 64 -10.35 -8.11 2.73
C TRP A 64 -9.73 -9.37 2.11
N ASN A 65 -10.50 -10.45 2.11
CA ASN A 65 -10.08 -11.78 1.66
C ASN A 65 -10.11 -11.98 0.13
N GLY A 66 -10.68 -11.03 -0.62
CA GLY A 66 -10.92 -11.16 -2.06
C GLY A 66 -12.39 -10.94 -2.46
N SER A 67 -13.34 -11.24 -1.58
CA SER A 67 -14.79 -11.19 -1.86
C SER A 67 -15.64 -10.50 -0.78
N ALA A 68 -15.19 -10.45 0.47
CA ALA A 68 -15.88 -9.81 1.58
C ALA A 68 -14.91 -9.09 2.54
N TRP A 69 -15.44 -8.12 3.28
CA TRP A 69 -14.83 -7.69 4.53
C TRP A 69 -15.15 -8.72 5.60
N SER A 70 -14.17 -8.98 6.45
CA SER A 70 -14.41 -9.46 7.80
C SER A 70 -13.68 -8.54 8.79
N PRO A 71 -14.18 -8.45 10.04
CA PRO A 71 -13.33 -7.98 11.13
C PRO A 71 -12.06 -8.84 11.20
N LEU A 72 -11.01 -8.26 11.78
CA LEU A 72 -9.86 -9.03 12.24
C LEU A 72 -10.00 -9.13 13.76
N GLY A 73 -10.55 -10.24 14.25
CA GLY A 73 -10.92 -10.44 15.66
C GLY A 73 -11.97 -9.42 16.14
N GLU A 74 -11.81 -8.95 17.37
CA GLU A 74 -12.62 -7.83 17.92
C GLU A 74 -12.14 -6.45 17.44
N GLY A 75 -11.10 -6.41 16.58
CA GLY A 75 -10.43 -5.18 16.15
C GLY A 75 -9.54 -4.54 17.22
N LEU A 76 -9.22 -3.27 17.04
CA LEU A 76 -8.23 -2.51 17.82
C LEU A 76 -8.73 -1.08 18.10
N SER A 77 -9.41 -0.83 19.23
CA SER A 77 -9.96 0.50 19.56
C SER A 77 -9.55 1.01 20.93
N SER A 78 -9.77 2.30 21.21
CA SER A 78 -9.60 2.89 22.55
C SER A 78 -10.94 3.04 23.28
N TYR A 79 -12.02 2.45 22.78
CA TYR A 79 -13.37 2.66 23.33
C TYR A 79 -13.53 2.03 24.73
N PRO A 80 -14.16 2.72 25.71
CA PRO A 80 -14.65 4.11 25.69
C PRO A 80 -13.63 5.09 26.30
N SER A 81 -12.84 5.80 25.48
CA SER A 81 -11.94 6.86 25.96
C SER A 81 -11.80 8.01 24.95
N ALA A 82 -11.30 9.15 25.42
CA ALA A 82 -11.53 10.47 24.82
C ALA A 82 -10.37 10.99 23.94
N PHE A 83 -9.68 10.12 23.20
CA PHE A 83 -8.51 10.53 22.42
C PHE A 83 -8.89 11.11 21.04
N GLY A 84 -8.35 12.30 20.74
CA GLY A 84 -8.63 13.04 19.52
C GLY A 84 -8.13 12.38 18.24
N ASP A 85 -7.15 11.47 18.30
CA ASP A 85 -6.56 10.82 17.13
C ASP A 85 -6.32 9.31 17.40
N GLU A 86 -7.39 8.53 17.35
CA GLU A 86 -7.38 7.06 17.49
C GLU A 86 -7.18 6.39 16.12
N GLY A 87 -6.50 5.24 16.06
CA GLY A 87 -6.49 4.36 14.88
C GLY A 87 -5.19 3.61 14.64
N VAL A 88 -5.16 2.70 13.66
CA VAL A 88 -3.95 1.93 13.29
C VAL A 88 -3.12 2.69 12.25
N TYR A 89 -1.86 3.00 12.58
CA TYR A 89 -1.00 3.93 11.83
C TYR A 89 0.09 3.22 11.01
N ALA A 90 0.53 2.05 11.46
CA ALA A 90 1.52 1.22 10.80
C ALA A 90 1.07 -0.24 10.78
N LEU A 91 1.36 -0.93 9.68
CA LEU A 91 1.08 -2.36 9.49
C LEU A 91 2.28 -3.04 8.83
N ALA A 92 2.71 -4.17 9.38
CA ALA A 92 3.80 -4.97 8.83
C ALA A 92 3.59 -6.48 9.04
N THR A 93 4.02 -7.28 8.07
CA THR A 93 4.16 -8.73 8.22
C THR A 93 5.55 -9.06 8.76
N PHE A 94 5.63 -9.97 9.72
CA PHE A 94 6.88 -10.48 10.27
C PHE A 94 6.69 -11.94 10.71
N ASN A 95 7.62 -12.83 10.33
CA ASN A 95 7.55 -14.28 10.61
C ASN A 95 6.16 -14.89 10.34
N SER A 96 5.56 -14.54 9.19
CA SER A 96 4.21 -14.91 8.74
C SER A 96 3.03 -14.47 9.63
N ARG A 97 3.28 -13.66 10.68
CA ARG A 97 2.29 -12.98 11.51
C ARG A 97 2.08 -11.53 11.06
N LEU A 98 0.93 -10.95 11.37
CA LEU A 98 0.62 -9.55 11.10
C LEU A 98 0.76 -8.74 12.39
N ILE A 99 1.48 -7.63 12.30
CA ILE A 99 1.68 -6.67 13.39
C ILE A 99 1.00 -5.36 13.03
N ALA A 100 0.16 -4.87 13.94
CA ALA A 100 -0.50 -3.58 13.86
C ALA A 100 0.04 -2.65 14.96
N GLY A 101 0.37 -1.42 14.57
CA GLY A 101 0.79 -0.35 15.49
C GLY A 101 -0.02 0.91 15.24
N GLY A 102 -0.38 1.65 16.29
CA GLY A 102 -1.17 2.87 16.15
C GLY A 102 -1.47 3.53 17.49
N ILE A 103 -2.70 4.01 17.66
CA ILE A 103 -3.24 4.53 18.92
C ILE A 103 -4.53 3.75 19.21
N PHE A 104 -4.44 2.72 20.06
CA PHE A 104 -5.55 1.85 20.47
C PHE A 104 -5.28 1.17 21.82
N VAL A 105 -6.34 0.81 22.57
CA VAL A 105 -6.23 0.29 23.96
C VAL A 105 -6.90 -1.09 24.19
N ASN A 106 -7.73 -1.58 23.27
CA ASN A 106 -8.57 -2.77 23.47
C ASN A 106 -8.79 -3.56 22.18
N SER A 107 -8.81 -4.90 22.28
CA SER A 107 -9.43 -5.84 21.34
C SER A 107 -10.54 -6.60 22.07
N GLY A 108 -11.76 -6.05 22.06
CA GLY A 108 -12.85 -6.55 22.90
C GLY A 108 -12.52 -6.34 24.38
N GLU A 109 -12.56 -7.40 25.19
CA GLU A 109 -12.15 -7.37 26.60
C GLU A 109 -10.63 -7.44 26.80
N LEU A 110 -9.83 -7.68 25.75
CA LEU A 110 -8.38 -7.76 25.85
C LEU A 110 -7.74 -6.37 25.79
N THR A 111 -7.24 -5.87 26.92
CA THR A 111 -6.50 -4.59 26.98
C THR A 111 -5.14 -4.69 26.26
N LEU A 112 -5.07 -4.15 25.05
CA LEU A 112 -3.85 -4.00 24.25
C LEU A 112 -3.29 -2.58 24.41
N GLN A 113 -2.04 -2.29 24.07
CA GLN A 113 -1.50 -0.93 24.23
C GLN A 113 -0.70 -0.51 23.00
N SER A 114 -1.43 -0.04 21.97
CA SER A 114 -0.93 0.57 20.74
C SER A 114 0.01 -0.25 19.86
N ILE A 115 0.20 -1.54 20.19
CA ILE A 115 0.71 -2.58 19.31
C ILE A 115 -0.04 -3.90 19.57
N ALA A 116 -0.24 -4.70 18.52
CA ALA A 116 -0.93 -6.00 18.59
C ALA A 116 -0.38 -7.00 17.56
N GLU A 117 -0.41 -8.29 17.91
CA GLU A 117 -0.12 -9.41 16.99
C GLU A 117 -1.42 -10.14 16.61
N TRP A 118 -1.58 -10.45 15.33
CA TRP A 118 -2.61 -11.37 14.85
C TRP A 118 -2.06 -12.80 14.77
N ASP A 119 -2.66 -13.73 15.53
CA ASP A 119 -2.23 -15.15 15.57
C ASP A 119 -2.81 -16.02 14.45
N GLY A 120 -3.65 -15.45 13.59
CA GLY A 120 -4.46 -16.15 12.58
C GLY A 120 -5.94 -16.26 12.94
N THR A 121 -6.27 -16.16 14.23
CA THR A 121 -7.63 -16.35 14.78
C THR A 121 -8.12 -15.18 15.63
N ARG A 122 -7.21 -14.49 16.34
CA ARG A 122 -7.51 -13.35 17.21
C ARG A 122 -6.32 -12.39 17.30
N TRP A 123 -6.58 -11.17 17.80
CA TRP A 123 -5.51 -10.33 18.33
C TRP A 123 -5.05 -10.88 19.67
N GLN A 124 -3.75 -10.82 19.89
CA GLN A 124 -3.12 -11.09 21.17
C GLN A 124 -2.08 -10.01 21.50
N HIS A 125 -1.66 -9.98 22.77
CA HIS A 125 -0.46 -9.24 23.15
C HIS A 125 0.71 -9.71 22.29
N VAL A 126 1.52 -8.78 21.81
CA VAL A 126 2.83 -9.11 21.25
C VAL A 126 3.65 -9.79 22.36
N PRO A 127 4.15 -11.02 22.18
CA PRO A 127 4.96 -11.72 23.19
C PRO A 127 6.14 -10.86 23.65
N GLY A 128 6.30 -10.73 24.98
CA GLY A 128 7.34 -9.90 25.61
C GLY A 128 7.08 -8.39 25.62
N VAL A 129 5.86 -7.93 25.28
CA VAL A 129 5.47 -6.51 25.33
C VAL A 129 4.43 -6.32 26.44
N LEU A 130 4.88 -5.90 27.63
CA LEU A 130 3.98 -5.58 28.75
C LEU A 130 3.80 -4.06 28.90
N TYR A 131 2.56 -3.64 28.72
CA TYR A 131 1.88 -2.43 29.21
C TYR A 131 2.70 -1.11 29.36
N SER A 132 2.51 -0.18 28.39
CA SER A 132 2.79 1.25 28.53
C SER A 132 1.51 2.08 28.47
N PHE A 133 1.20 2.83 29.54
CA PHE A 133 0.17 3.88 29.48
C PHE A 133 0.53 4.93 28.40
N ASN A 134 -0.50 5.42 27.69
CA ASN A 134 -0.42 6.42 26.62
C ASN A 134 0.55 6.10 25.45
N ALA A 135 0.83 4.83 25.17
CA ALA A 135 1.64 4.44 24.02
C ALA A 135 1.00 4.82 22.67
N GLN A 136 1.84 5.09 21.66
CA GLN A 136 1.47 5.38 20.29
C GLN A 136 2.55 4.79 19.36
N THR A 137 2.19 3.93 18.40
CA THR A 137 3.15 3.38 17.43
C THR A 137 2.98 4.04 16.07
N TYR A 138 4.07 4.60 15.52
CA TYR A 138 4.08 5.40 14.30
C TYR A 138 4.75 4.70 13.12
N ALA A 139 5.72 3.82 13.37
CA ALA A 139 6.50 3.15 12.34
C ALA A 139 6.75 1.68 12.69
N LEU A 140 6.65 0.82 11.68
CA LEU A 140 7.01 -0.60 11.74
C LEU A 140 7.91 -0.93 10.54
N ALA A 141 9.01 -1.64 10.75
CA ALA A 141 9.90 -2.07 9.67
C ALA A 141 10.54 -3.44 9.97
N PRO A 142 10.35 -4.46 9.11
CA PRO A 142 11.18 -5.66 9.14
C PRO A 142 12.64 -5.32 8.80
N TRP A 143 13.59 -5.80 9.61
CA TRP A 143 15.02 -5.59 9.39
C TRP A 143 15.85 -6.68 10.09
N ALA A 144 16.88 -7.22 9.42
CA ALA A 144 17.83 -8.19 9.97
C ALA A 144 17.20 -9.40 10.70
N GLY A 145 16.05 -9.90 10.23
CA GLY A 145 15.33 -11.02 10.86
C GLY A 145 14.54 -10.64 12.12
N GLN A 146 14.34 -9.34 12.39
CA GLN A 146 13.57 -8.80 13.51
C GLN A 146 12.55 -7.76 13.03
N MET A 147 11.56 -7.43 13.87
CA MET A 147 10.64 -6.30 13.68
C MET A 147 11.13 -5.10 14.48
N MET A 148 11.34 -3.98 13.79
CA MET A 148 11.63 -2.68 14.40
C MET A 148 10.31 -1.97 14.65
N VAL A 149 10.02 -1.64 15.90
CA VAL A 149 8.84 -0.86 16.32
C VAL A 149 9.30 0.53 16.73
N GLY A 150 8.71 1.58 16.17
CA GLY A 150 8.97 2.98 16.53
C GLY A 150 7.69 3.75 16.84
N GLY A 151 7.71 4.55 17.90
CA GLY A 151 6.54 5.22 18.44
C GLY A 151 6.86 6.40 19.36
N ASP A 152 5.89 6.75 20.19
CA ASP A 152 5.91 7.63 21.37
C ASP A 152 5.29 6.76 22.48
N PHE A 153 6.12 6.10 23.29
CA PHE A 153 5.67 5.15 24.32
C PHE A 153 6.63 5.06 25.52
N ASN A 154 6.07 5.35 26.69
CA ASN A 154 6.82 5.65 27.91
C ASN A 154 7.48 4.44 28.59
N LEU A 155 6.91 3.23 28.54
CA LEU A 155 7.57 2.04 29.09
C LEU A 155 6.93 0.74 28.59
N ILE A 156 7.59 0.01 27.70
CA ILE A 156 7.30 -1.41 27.48
C ILE A 156 8.21 -2.23 28.41
N TRP A 157 7.60 -2.99 29.31
CA TRP A 157 8.28 -3.86 30.27
C TRP A 157 8.28 -5.32 29.78
N GLN A 158 9.30 -6.08 30.16
CA GLN A 158 9.21 -7.53 30.36
C GLN A 158 10.22 -7.92 31.47
N PRO A 159 10.08 -9.07 32.15
CA PRO A 159 11.04 -9.48 33.17
C PRO A 159 12.49 -9.48 32.65
N GLY A 160 13.29 -8.51 33.11
CA GLY A 160 14.69 -8.29 32.70
C GLY A 160 14.93 -7.23 31.61
N PHE A 161 13.90 -6.63 31.00
CA PHE A 161 14.06 -5.67 29.90
C PHE A 161 13.11 -4.47 30.00
N LEU A 162 13.58 -3.32 29.50
CA LEU A 162 12.82 -2.08 29.33
C LEU A 162 12.99 -1.57 27.90
N GLY A 163 11.92 -1.04 27.31
CA GLY A 163 11.91 -0.35 26.02
C GLY A 163 11.08 0.93 26.07
N PHE A 164 11.54 1.98 25.37
CA PHE A 164 10.95 3.32 25.36
C PHE A 164 11.03 3.81 23.90
N ASP A 165 9.92 4.21 23.30
CA ASP A 165 9.74 4.72 21.92
C ASP A 165 10.29 3.88 20.74
N PHE A 166 11.21 2.94 20.99
CA PHE A 166 11.76 2.02 20.01
C PHE A 166 12.03 0.64 20.65
N VAL A 167 11.61 -0.44 20.01
CA VAL A 167 11.98 -1.81 20.40
C VAL A 167 12.31 -2.70 19.21
N ARG A 168 13.17 -3.69 19.43
CA ARG A 168 13.38 -4.83 18.51
C ARG A 168 12.66 -6.05 19.06
N TRP A 169 11.83 -6.66 18.23
CA TRP A 169 11.05 -7.85 18.57
C TRP A 169 11.38 -8.99 17.61
N ASP A 170 11.60 -10.19 18.13
CA ASP A 170 12.06 -11.37 17.37
C ASP A 170 10.95 -12.38 17.04
N GLY A 171 9.74 -12.20 17.59
CA GLY A 171 8.63 -13.15 17.48
C GLY A 171 8.26 -13.83 18.80
N LEU A 172 9.13 -13.76 19.81
CA LEU A 172 9.01 -14.42 21.11
C LEU A 172 9.12 -13.42 22.29
N GLY A 173 9.93 -12.37 22.13
CA GLY A 173 10.07 -11.31 23.14
C GLY A 173 10.74 -10.05 22.61
N ILE A 174 10.92 -9.05 23.48
CA ILE A 174 11.86 -7.96 23.17
C ILE A 174 13.27 -8.57 23.20
N SER A 175 13.92 -8.60 22.04
CA SER A 175 15.14 -9.39 21.80
C SER A 175 16.43 -8.74 22.35
N SER A 176 16.32 -7.55 22.94
CA SER A 176 17.46 -6.67 23.24
C SER A 176 17.06 -5.57 24.23
N THR A 177 17.86 -5.36 25.27
CA THR A 177 17.67 -4.27 26.24
C THR A 177 18.10 -2.91 25.71
N SER A 178 17.49 -1.86 26.26
CA SER A 178 18.04 -0.50 26.28
C SER A 178 18.21 0.17 24.91
N PHE A 179 17.15 0.17 24.10
CA PHE A 179 16.96 1.20 23.07
C PHE A 179 15.99 2.27 23.62
N VAL A 180 16.55 3.22 24.36
CA VAL A 180 15.83 4.39 24.88
C VAL A 180 16.35 5.62 24.14
N PRO A 181 15.60 6.22 23.21
CA PRO A 181 15.83 7.60 22.85
C PRO A 181 15.44 8.48 24.04
N SER A 182 16.16 9.57 24.28
CA SER A 182 15.97 10.37 25.50
C SER A 182 15.63 11.84 25.22
N TRP A 183 14.85 12.37 26.16
CA TRP A 183 14.38 13.75 26.38
C TRP A 183 14.76 14.77 25.29
N SER A 184 13.75 15.33 24.61
CA SER A 184 13.94 16.61 23.96
C SER A 184 14.18 17.70 25.01
N THR A 185 15.19 18.53 24.81
CA THR A 185 15.47 19.72 25.64
C THR A 185 14.44 20.85 25.48
N GLN A 186 13.26 20.57 24.89
CA GLN A 186 12.23 21.56 24.52
C GLN A 186 10.80 21.20 25.00
N GLY A 187 10.64 20.17 25.84
CA GLY A 187 9.35 19.85 26.47
C GLY A 187 8.36 19.07 25.59
N LEU A 188 8.81 18.53 24.45
CA LEU A 188 8.09 17.52 23.69
C LEU A 188 8.56 16.12 24.11
N LEU A 189 7.64 15.16 24.14
CA LEU A 189 8.00 13.75 24.34
C LEU A 189 8.84 13.25 23.15
N PRO A 190 9.87 12.41 23.40
CA PRO A 190 10.60 11.76 22.33
C PRO A 190 9.67 10.87 21.50
N ALA A 191 9.93 10.76 20.20
CA ALA A 191 9.13 9.93 19.31
C ALA A 191 9.86 9.58 18.00
N ILE A 192 9.81 8.32 17.62
CA ILE A 192 10.28 7.86 16.30
C ILE A 192 9.21 8.15 15.25
N ARG A 193 9.56 8.92 14.21
CA ARG A 193 8.64 9.36 13.15
C ARG A 193 8.92 8.70 11.81
N ALA A 194 10.14 8.24 11.57
CA ALA A 194 10.56 7.55 10.36
C ALA A 194 11.53 6.40 10.68
N ILE A 195 11.35 5.27 10.01
CA ILE A 195 12.31 4.16 9.97
C ILE A 195 12.56 3.82 8.50
N ALA A 196 13.82 3.71 8.10
CA ALA A 196 14.21 3.38 6.73
C ALA A 196 15.38 2.38 6.71
N SER A 197 15.20 1.24 6.05
CA SER A 197 16.26 0.26 5.81
C SER A 197 16.78 0.36 4.37
N PHE A 198 18.09 0.22 4.19
CA PHE A 198 18.75 0.24 2.88
C PHE A 198 19.85 -0.83 2.81
N PRO A 199 19.89 -1.67 1.77
CA PRO A 199 21.05 -2.51 1.49
C PRO A 199 22.30 -1.66 1.24
N ARG A 200 23.45 -2.04 1.81
CA ARG A 200 24.73 -1.39 1.51
C ARG A 200 25.12 -1.59 0.04
N THR A 201 25.72 -0.56 -0.53
CA THR A 201 26.31 -0.57 -1.89
C THR A 201 27.84 -0.63 -1.86
N SER A 202 28.44 -0.79 -0.68
CA SER A 202 29.89 -0.67 -0.46
C SER A 202 30.26 -1.27 0.89
N GLY A 203 31.40 -1.97 0.95
CA GLY A 203 31.81 -2.75 2.13
C GLY A 203 31.12 -4.12 2.19
N PRO A 204 31.22 -4.85 3.31
CA PRO A 204 30.53 -6.12 3.51
C PRO A 204 29.00 -5.96 3.37
N PRO A 205 28.28 -6.94 2.77
CA PRO A 205 26.83 -6.87 2.61
C PRO A 205 26.12 -6.80 3.97
N SER A 206 25.51 -5.65 4.26
CA SER A 206 24.64 -5.46 5.42
C SER A 206 23.44 -4.60 5.04
N ASP A 207 22.36 -4.74 5.78
CA ASP A 207 21.26 -3.80 5.76
C ASP A 207 21.54 -2.70 6.77
N ASP A 208 21.74 -1.47 6.31
CA ASP A 208 21.74 -0.31 7.19
C ASP A 208 20.31 0.02 7.59
N LEU A 209 20.08 0.35 8.85
CA LEU A 209 18.81 0.84 9.37
C LEU A 209 19.02 2.26 9.91
N TYR A 210 18.21 3.19 9.44
CA TYR A 210 18.15 4.57 9.90
C TYR A 210 16.83 4.82 10.61
N VAL A 211 16.88 5.52 11.75
CA VAL A 211 15.69 5.99 12.48
C VAL A 211 15.76 7.50 12.63
N GLY A 212 14.64 8.17 12.40
CA GLY A 212 14.51 9.62 12.48
C GLY A 212 13.25 10.03 13.23
N GLY A 213 13.28 11.19 13.89
CA GLY A 213 12.14 11.69 14.62
C GLY A 213 12.48 12.83 15.56
N ASP A 214 11.97 12.76 16.78
CA ASP A 214 12.20 13.70 17.87
C ASP A 214 12.89 12.97 19.03
N PHE A 215 14.20 13.19 19.22
CA PHE A 215 14.99 12.63 20.33
C PHE A 215 16.37 13.30 20.39
N ASP A 216 16.92 13.59 21.57
CA ASP A 216 18.26 14.21 21.68
C ASP A 216 19.36 13.13 21.74
N GLN A 217 19.06 11.98 22.36
CA GLN A 217 19.96 10.81 22.44
C GLN A 217 19.28 9.56 21.88
N PHE A 218 20.06 8.51 21.62
CA PHE A 218 19.59 7.16 21.33
C PHE A 218 20.51 6.16 22.06
N SER A 219 20.03 5.49 23.10
CA SER A 219 20.82 4.43 23.76
C SER A 219 20.72 3.10 23.01
N GLY A 220 21.68 2.20 23.25
CA GLY A 220 21.71 0.87 22.66
C GLY A 220 22.80 -0.03 23.25
N ALA A 221 22.42 -1.25 23.66
CA ALA A 221 23.35 -2.28 24.16
C ALA A 221 24.31 -1.77 25.27
N GLY A 222 23.83 -0.89 26.15
CA GLY A 222 24.61 -0.29 27.23
C GLY A 222 25.37 1.00 26.87
N THR A 223 25.43 1.39 25.60
CA THR A 223 26.01 2.67 25.14
C THR A 223 24.91 3.73 24.99
N ILE A 224 25.16 4.98 25.39
CA ILE A 224 24.30 6.13 25.05
C ILE A 224 24.93 6.88 23.89
N VAL A 225 24.18 7.05 22.79
CA VAL A 225 24.63 7.77 21.59
C VAL A 225 24.01 9.17 21.56
N PRO A 226 24.80 10.26 21.43
CA PRO A 226 24.27 11.59 21.16
C PRO A 226 23.82 11.67 19.70
N ALA A 227 22.57 11.31 19.44
CA ALA A 227 22.06 11.07 18.09
C ALA A 227 21.36 12.28 17.46
N SER A 228 20.75 13.17 18.26
CA SER A 228 20.05 14.38 17.81
C SER A 228 19.16 14.15 16.58
N ARG A 229 17.95 13.62 16.79
CA ARG A 229 16.90 13.40 15.79
C ARG A 229 17.19 12.35 14.71
N ILE A 230 18.40 11.78 14.62
CA ILE A 230 18.74 10.68 13.69
C ILE A 230 19.83 9.72 14.19
N ALA A 231 19.55 8.42 14.17
CA ALA A 231 20.52 7.36 14.51
C ALA A 231 20.58 6.29 13.40
N ARG A 232 21.69 5.55 13.31
CA ARG A 232 21.78 4.35 12.45
C ARG A 232 22.40 3.14 13.16
N THR A 233 22.13 1.97 12.61
CA THR A 233 22.70 0.66 13.00
C THR A 233 22.81 -0.20 11.74
N ASN A 234 23.54 -1.32 11.79
CA ASN A 234 23.68 -2.22 10.63
C ASN A 234 23.68 -3.69 11.06
N SER A 235 23.35 -4.60 10.14
CA SER A 235 23.12 -6.02 10.45
C SER A 235 24.39 -6.84 10.78
N ILE A 236 25.57 -6.22 10.76
CA ILE A 236 26.85 -6.88 11.09
C ILE A 236 27.39 -6.41 12.45
N VAL A 237 27.30 -5.10 12.75
CA VAL A 237 27.87 -4.50 13.96
C VAL A 237 26.75 -4.18 14.95
N ALA A 238 26.72 -4.91 16.06
CA ALA A 238 25.75 -4.70 17.13
C ALA A 238 26.02 -3.40 17.90
N GLY A 239 25.28 -2.34 17.55
CA GLY A 239 25.31 -1.05 18.23
C GLY A 239 24.54 0.00 17.43
N TRP A 240 24.17 1.10 18.08
CA TRP A 240 23.78 2.32 17.36
C TRP A 240 25.00 3.25 17.26
N GLU A 241 25.03 4.04 16.20
CA GLU A 241 26.04 5.03 15.91
C GLU A 241 25.37 6.35 15.52
N PRO A 242 25.96 7.50 15.90
CA PRO A 242 25.38 8.80 15.61
C PRO A 242 25.60 9.10 14.12
N VAL A 243 24.56 9.56 13.41
CA VAL A 243 24.73 9.99 12.02
C VAL A 243 25.29 11.41 12.05
N GLY A 244 26.60 11.52 12.22
CA GLY A 244 27.30 12.78 12.42
C GLY A 244 26.86 13.48 13.70
N ALA A 245 26.61 14.79 13.62
CA ALA A 245 26.11 15.59 14.74
C ALA A 245 24.57 15.74 14.78
N GLY A 246 23.85 14.86 14.07
CA GLY A 246 22.38 14.87 13.98
C GLY A 246 21.79 16.22 13.54
N PHE A 247 20.61 16.59 14.08
CA PHE A 247 19.86 17.79 13.69
C PHE A 247 19.23 18.52 14.89
N ASN A 248 18.99 19.82 14.74
CA ASN A 248 18.29 20.64 15.74
C ASN A 248 16.75 20.59 15.65
N GLY A 249 16.16 19.84 14.70
CA GLY A 249 14.72 19.75 14.48
C GLY A 249 14.30 18.40 13.89
N THR A 250 12.99 18.13 13.88
CA THR A 250 12.43 16.81 13.57
C THR A 250 12.79 16.34 12.17
N VAL A 251 13.28 15.09 12.06
CA VAL A 251 13.43 14.38 10.78
C VAL A 251 12.09 13.73 10.44
N HIS A 252 11.48 14.13 9.33
CA HIS A 252 10.21 13.59 8.85
C HIS A 252 10.37 12.56 7.73
N ALA A 253 11.43 12.66 6.93
CA ALA A 253 11.71 11.74 5.85
C ALA A 253 13.21 11.42 5.75
N ILE A 254 13.52 10.16 5.46
CA ILE A 254 14.86 9.66 5.15
C ILE A 254 14.75 8.93 3.81
N THR A 255 15.64 9.24 2.87
CA THR A 255 15.66 8.59 1.55
C THR A 255 17.09 8.44 1.04
N ARG A 256 17.27 7.74 -0.08
CA ARG A 256 18.57 7.50 -0.70
C ARG A 256 18.57 7.98 -2.14
N PHE A 257 19.54 8.82 -2.49
CA PHE A 257 19.67 9.44 -3.81
C PHE A 257 21.14 9.58 -4.21
N ASN A 258 21.47 9.24 -5.46
CA ASN A 258 22.84 9.26 -5.99
C ASN A 258 23.89 8.63 -5.04
N GLY A 259 23.58 7.43 -4.52
CA GLY A 259 24.41 6.69 -3.56
C GLY A 259 24.32 7.19 -2.10
N SER A 260 24.22 8.49 -1.88
CA SER A 260 24.11 9.13 -0.55
C SER A 260 22.73 8.97 0.09
N VAL A 261 22.68 9.00 1.43
CA VAL A 261 21.46 9.19 2.21
C VAL A 261 21.14 10.69 2.31
N TYR A 262 19.86 11.04 2.28
CA TYR A 262 19.33 12.38 2.49
C TYR A 262 18.29 12.35 3.59
N ALA A 263 18.34 13.34 4.49
CA ALA A 263 17.31 13.61 5.47
C ALA A 263 16.59 14.92 5.12
N ALA A 264 15.29 14.98 5.39
CA ALA A 264 14.47 16.19 5.22
C ALA A 264 13.49 16.35 6.39
N GLY A 265 13.20 17.60 6.76
CA GLY A 265 12.34 17.91 7.90
C GLY A 265 12.36 19.38 8.32
N SER A 266 11.98 19.63 9.58
CA SER A 266 11.86 20.98 10.15
C SER A 266 13.19 21.59 10.63
N PHE A 267 14.29 20.82 10.59
CA PHE A 267 15.60 21.24 11.07
C PHE A 267 16.24 22.37 10.23
N THR A 268 17.11 23.15 10.90
CA THR A 268 17.89 24.24 10.30
C THR A 268 19.40 24.11 10.52
N ALA A 269 19.87 23.18 11.35
CA ALA A 269 21.29 22.98 11.62
C ALA A 269 21.66 21.52 11.96
N SER A 270 22.92 21.17 11.72
CA SER A 270 23.60 19.95 12.18
C SER A 270 24.95 20.32 12.78
N GLY A 271 25.23 19.93 14.03
CA GLY A 271 26.50 20.25 14.69
C GLY A 271 26.84 21.74 14.77
N GLY A 272 25.83 22.61 14.81
CA GLY A 272 25.99 24.07 14.75
C GLY A 272 26.19 24.66 13.34
N ALA A 273 26.46 23.84 12.32
CA ALA A 273 26.50 24.28 10.92
C ALA A 273 25.08 24.32 10.33
N ALA A 274 24.78 25.34 9.52
CA ALA A 274 23.46 25.51 8.90
C ALA A 274 23.13 24.35 7.94
N ARG A 275 21.93 23.79 8.04
CA ARG A 275 21.42 22.68 7.22
C ARG A 275 19.92 22.89 7.02
N ASN A 276 19.54 23.86 6.21
CA ASN A 276 18.15 24.33 6.19
C ASN A 276 17.24 23.34 5.44
N HIS A 277 16.43 22.60 6.19
CA HIS A 277 15.38 21.64 5.82
C HIS A 277 15.79 20.41 4.98
N ILE A 278 17.02 20.36 4.47
CA ILE A 278 17.61 19.22 3.78
C ILE A 278 19.12 19.10 4.04
N ALA A 279 19.60 17.88 4.22
CA ALA A 279 21.03 17.58 4.34
C ALA A 279 21.39 16.28 3.61
N ARG A 280 22.64 16.22 3.12
CA ARG A 280 23.22 15.05 2.45
C ARG A 280 24.24 14.38 3.37
N TRP A 281 24.15 13.07 3.53
CA TRP A 281 25.19 12.29 4.19
C TRP A 281 26.32 11.95 3.20
N ASP A 282 27.56 12.29 3.55
CA ASP A 282 28.76 11.94 2.77
C ASP A 282 29.46 10.66 3.25
N GLY A 283 29.17 10.19 4.46
CA GLY A 283 29.82 9.07 5.12
C GLY A 283 30.37 9.40 6.52
N ALA A 284 30.67 10.67 6.79
CA ALA A 284 31.24 11.17 8.04
C ALA A 284 30.53 12.41 8.61
N LEU A 285 29.98 13.29 7.76
CA LEU A 285 29.28 14.51 8.15
C LEU A 285 27.98 14.69 7.37
N TRP A 286 27.02 15.37 7.99
CA TRP A 286 25.93 16.00 7.24
C TRP A 286 26.49 17.18 6.49
N GLN A 287 26.61 17.05 5.19
CA GLN A 287 26.93 18.13 4.28
C GLN A 287 25.68 18.92 3.93
N PRO A 288 25.80 20.24 3.74
CA PRO A 288 24.69 21.03 3.28
C PRO A 288 24.43 20.75 1.80
N VAL A 289 23.20 20.99 1.37
CA VAL A 289 22.88 21.04 -0.06
C VAL A 289 23.15 22.48 -0.51
N VAL A 290 24.39 22.76 -0.88
CA VAL A 290 24.91 24.12 -1.21
C VAL A 290 25.05 24.34 -2.70
N ASN A 291 24.93 25.60 -3.12
CA ASN A 291 25.50 26.02 -4.38
C ASN A 291 27.03 25.87 -4.34
N GLN A 292 27.61 25.31 -5.41
CA GLN A 292 29.05 25.19 -5.62
C GLN A 292 29.40 25.67 -7.04
N PRO A 293 30.48 26.42 -7.25
CA PRO A 293 31.53 26.75 -6.28
C PRO A 293 31.28 28.01 -5.43
N THR A 294 30.20 28.76 -5.67
CA THR A 294 29.92 30.05 -5.00
C THR A 294 29.35 29.88 -3.58
N PRO A 295 29.95 30.46 -2.53
CA PRO A 295 29.34 30.51 -1.20
C PRO A 295 27.98 31.21 -1.22
N GLY A 296 26.98 30.62 -0.59
CA GLY A 296 25.62 31.15 -0.50
C GLY A 296 24.74 30.28 0.42
N PRO A 297 23.54 30.75 0.83
CA PRO A 297 22.69 30.08 1.81
C PRO A 297 22.38 28.61 1.50
N ASP A 298 22.78 27.73 2.42
CA ASP A 298 22.56 26.28 2.39
C ASP A 298 21.07 25.91 2.33
N GLY A 299 20.70 24.89 1.54
CA GLY A 299 19.35 24.30 1.56
C GLY A 299 18.22 25.25 1.09
N THR A 300 17.07 25.21 1.77
CA THR A 300 15.88 26.05 1.49
C THR A 300 15.50 26.91 2.70
N ASN A 301 14.75 28.01 2.51
CA ASN A 301 14.32 28.87 3.63
C ASN A 301 13.00 28.47 4.32
N ASP A 302 12.37 27.38 3.89
CA ASP A 302 11.21 26.75 4.54
C ASP A 302 11.18 25.26 4.13
N THR A 303 10.23 24.53 4.70
CA THR A 303 9.94 23.11 4.62
C THR A 303 9.85 22.58 3.18
N ILE A 304 10.60 21.52 2.91
CA ILE A 304 10.43 20.67 1.72
C ILE A 304 9.38 19.59 2.05
N ARG A 305 8.37 19.45 1.18
CA ARG A 305 7.28 18.47 1.32
C ARG A 305 7.41 17.28 0.36
N ALA A 306 7.97 17.52 -0.83
CA ALA A 306 8.12 16.52 -1.88
C ALA A 306 9.52 16.60 -2.51
N MET A 307 10.03 15.46 -2.94
CA MET A 307 11.30 15.34 -3.67
C MET A 307 11.16 14.29 -4.77
N VAL A 308 11.75 14.53 -5.94
CA VAL A 308 11.88 13.51 -7.00
C VAL A 308 13.23 13.62 -7.70
N GLY A 309 13.91 12.49 -7.84
CA GLY A 309 15.24 12.39 -8.46
C GLY A 309 15.20 11.76 -9.85
N TYR A 310 16.04 12.23 -10.77
CA TYR A 310 16.23 11.63 -12.09
C TYR A 310 17.59 11.96 -12.71
N THR A 311 17.98 11.26 -13.77
CA THR A 311 19.18 11.58 -14.57
C THR A 311 18.81 12.29 -15.88
N SER A 312 19.64 13.23 -16.32
CA SER A 312 19.50 13.93 -17.60
C SER A 312 20.76 13.75 -18.44
N GLY A 313 20.67 12.81 -19.39
CA GLY A 313 21.84 12.23 -20.05
C GLY A 313 22.73 11.44 -19.07
N ILE A 314 23.95 11.12 -19.50
CA ILE A 314 24.90 10.29 -18.74
C ILE A 314 25.52 11.04 -17.54
N ARG A 315 25.39 12.37 -17.48
CA ARG A 315 26.30 13.23 -16.68
C ARG A 315 25.62 14.26 -15.77
N ASN A 316 24.30 14.37 -15.76
CA ASN A 316 23.55 15.22 -14.82
C ASN A 316 22.65 14.36 -13.96
N VAL A 317 22.71 14.55 -12.64
CA VAL A 317 21.86 13.88 -11.65
C VAL A 317 21.07 14.97 -10.93
N ILE A 318 19.76 15.03 -11.17
CA ILE A 318 18.89 16.15 -10.80
C ILE A 318 17.94 15.71 -9.70
N LEU A 319 17.94 16.44 -8.59
CA LEU A 319 16.94 16.35 -7.53
C LEU A 319 16.01 17.56 -7.63
N VAL A 320 14.73 17.34 -7.88
CA VAL A 320 13.71 18.41 -7.79
C VAL A 320 13.07 18.34 -6.42
N VAL A 321 12.94 19.49 -5.75
CA VAL A 321 12.29 19.62 -4.44
C VAL A 321 11.12 20.60 -4.54
N GLY A 322 10.08 20.36 -3.75
CA GLY A 322 8.87 21.19 -3.70
C GLY A 322 8.34 21.28 -2.27
N GLY A 323 7.75 22.42 -1.92
CA GLY A 323 7.26 22.67 -0.56
C GLY A 323 6.83 24.11 -0.35
N ASP A 324 7.24 24.70 0.77
CA ASP A 324 6.82 26.04 1.22
C ASP A 324 7.90 27.13 1.12
N PHE A 325 9.10 26.79 0.64
CA PHE A 325 10.19 27.75 0.49
C PHE A 325 9.95 28.81 -0.60
N THR A 326 10.68 29.91 -0.51
CA THR A 326 10.79 30.97 -1.53
C THR A 326 12.22 31.18 -2.03
N THR A 327 13.22 30.58 -1.36
CA THR A 327 14.61 30.53 -1.81
C THR A 327 15.23 29.15 -1.62
N ALA A 328 16.15 28.78 -2.51
CA ALA A 328 16.96 27.56 -2.44
C ALA A 328 18.40 27.87 -2.88
N GLY A 329 19.41 27.55 -2.07
CA GLY A 329 20.82 27.89 -2.38
C GLY A 329 21.13 29.40 -2.37
N GLY A 330 20.23 30.23 -1.82
CA GLY A 330 20.22 31.68 -2.01
C GLY A 330 19.58 32.17 -3.32
N VAL A 331 19.20 31.26 -4.24
CA VAL A 331 18.46 31.60 -5.46
C VAL A 331 16.99 31.78 -5.12
N ALA A 332 16.35 32.84 -5.62
CA ALA A 332 14.90 33.02 -5.49
C ALA A 332 14.17 31.92 -6.29
N ALA A 333 13.42 31.07 -5.60
CA ALA A 333 12.80 29.87 -6.14
C ALA A 333 11.48 29.59 -5.43
N ASN A 334 10.36 30.04 -6.01
CA ASN A 334 9.07 30.00 -5.34
C ASN A 334 8.48 28.57 -5.33
N ARG A 335 8.47 27.93 -4.16
CA ARG A 335 7.81 26.64 -3.85
C ARG A 335 8.33 25.42 -4.62
N VAL A 336 9.21 25.59 -5.60
CA VAL A 336 9.87 24.54 -6.39
C VAL A 336 11.27 24.95 -6.82
N ALA A 337 12.23 24.02 -6.75
CA ALA A 337 13.62 24.22 -7.17
C ALA A 337 14.22 22.89 -7.66
N GLN A 338 15.28 22.95 -8.46
CA GLN A 338 16.11 21.79 -8.79
C GLN A 338 17.54 21.97 -8.27
N TYR A 339 18.13 20.89 -7.79
CA TYR A 339 19.55 20.76 -7.46
C TYR A 339 20.18 19.80 -8.47
N ASN A 340 21.03 20.33 -9.36
CA ASN A 340 21.72 19.54 -10.39
C ASN A 340 23.15 19.22 -9.94
N VAL A 341 23.51 17.94 -9.91
CA VAL A 341 24.88 17.45 -9.75
C VAL A 341 25.40 17.03 -11.12
N ASN A 342 26.36 17.78 -11.66
CA ASN A 342 27.04 17.40 -12.90
C ASN A 342 28.34 16.64 -12.61
N THR A 343 28.64 15.58 -13.37
CA THR A 343 29.81 14.72 -13.12
C THR A 343 31.09 15.12 -13.88
N LEU A 344 31.07 16.21 -14.65
CA LEU A 344 32.25 16.78 -15.34
C LEU A 344 32.81 18.02 -14.66
N VAL A 345 31.94 18.90 -14.19
CA VAL A 345 32.30 20.19 -13.61
C VAL A 345 32.25 20.08 -12.09
N VAL A 346 33.23 20.67 -11.40
CA VAL A 346 33.28 20.68 -9.94
C VAL A 346 32.23 21.67 -9.43
N GLY A 347 31.01 21.19 -9.25
CA GLY A 347 29.91 21.95 -8.68
C GLY A 347 28.57 21.24 -8.81
N ALA A 348 27.72 21.46 -7.81
CA ALA A 348 26.30 21.18 -7.88
C ALA A 348 25.55 22.47 -7.58
N THR A 349 24.43 22.70 -8.26
CA THR A 349 23.75 24.00 -8.22
C THR A 349 22.25 23.87 -8.04
N TRP A 350 21.74 24.65 -7.10
CA TRP A 350 20.34 25.04 -7.04
C TRP A 350 20.02 26.00 -8.18
N SER A 351 18.88 25.76 -8.84
CA SER A 351 18.27 26.72 -9.75
C SER A 351 16.75 26.70 -9.59
N ALA A 352 16.12 27.85 -9.80
CA ALA A 352 14.67 27.95 -9.90
C ALA A 352 14.19 27.21 -11.16
N LEU A 353 13.04 26.54 -11.06
CA LEU A 353 12.33 26.03 -12.23
C LEU A 353 11.33 27.11 -12.66
N GLY A 354 11.76 27.96 -13.59
CA GLY A 354 10.99 29.13 -14.05
C GLY A 354 10.70 30.11 -12.91
N PRO A 355 9.57 30.84 -12.93
CA PRO A 355 9.18 31.76 -11.86
C PRO A 355 8.71 31.05 -10.56
N GLY A 356 8.67 29.71 -10.55
CA GLY A 356 8.08 28.92 -9.48
C GLY A 356 6.56 29.05 -9.41
N PHE A 357 5.96 28.91 -8.22
CA PHE A 357 4.51 28.90 -8.03
C PHE A 357 4.01 29.88 -6.94
N ASN A 358 2.78 30.35 -7.08
CA ASN A 358 2.11 31.22 -6.10
C ASN A 358 1.53 30.49 -4.87
N GLY A 359 1.84 29.21 -4.66
CA GLY A 359 1.34 28.40 -3.55
C GLY A 359 2.08 27.07 -3.41
N THR A 360 1.90 26.41 -2.26
CA THR A 360 2.60 25.18 -1.87
C THR A 360 2.57 24.10 -2.94
N VAL A 361 3.72 23.47 -3.21
CA VAL A 361 3.83 22.21 -3.94
C VAL A 361 3.75 21.07 -2.92
N ASN A 362 2.72 20.23 -3.05
CA ASN A 362 2.49 19.10 -2.15
C ASN A 362 3.10 17.80 -2.71
N ALA A 363 3.15 17.66 -4.03
CA ALA A 363 3.59 16.45 -4.71
C ALA A 363 4.45 16.76 -5.96
N LEU A 364 5.39 15.86 -6.25
CA LEU A 364 6.25 15.87 -7.43
C LEU A 364 6.28 14.47 -8.04
N ALA A 365 6.24 14.37 -9.37
CA ALA A 365 6.40 13.12 -10.10
C ALA A 365 7.18 13.32 -11.41
N ARG A 366 7.68 12.22 -11.98
CA ARG A 366 8.33 12.18 -13.31
C ARG A 366 7.48 11.33 -14.24
N PHE A 367 7.02 11.91 -15.35
CA PHE A 367 6.14 11.25 -16.31
C PHE A 367 6.47 11.71 -17.74
N ASN A 368 6.56 10.76 -18.68
CA ASN A 368 6.88 10.98 -20.10
C ASN A 368 8.03 11.98 -20.32
N GLY A 369 9.15 11.79 -19.61
CA GLY A 369 10.36 12.63 -19.69
C GLY A 369 10.28 13.99 -18.97
N SER A 370 9.09 14.44 -18.57
CA SER A 370 8.87 15.71 -17.85
C SER A 370 8.73 15.52 -16.34
N THR A 371 8.98 16.61 -15.60
CA THR A 371 8.62 16.70 -14.18
C THR A 371 7.24 17.32 -14.08
N TYR A 372 6.38 16.75 -13.25
CA TYR A 372 5.08 17.31 -12.91
C TYR A 372 5.10 17.74 -11.44
N ALA A 373 4.63 18.95 -11.18
CA ALA A 373 4.42 19.48 -9.83
C ALA A 373 2.93 19.69 -9.62
N ALA A 374 2.44 19.43 -8.40
CA ALA A 374 1.04 19.64 -8.05
C ALA A 374 0.88 20.05 -6.59
N GLY A 375 -0.19 20.80 -6.29
CA GLY A 375 -0.40 21.35 -4.96
C GLY A 375 -1.58 22.31 -4.85
N ASN A 376 -1.33 23.44 -4.16
CA ASN A 376 -2.35 24.47 -3.87
C ASN A 376 -2.29 25.68 -4.81
N PHE A 377 -1.27 25.76 -5.68
CA PHE A 377 -1.00 26.91 -6.56
C PHE A 377 -2.00 27.07 -7.71
N THR A 378 -2.20 28.29 -8.19
CA THR A 378 -3.02 28.58 -9.39
C THR A 378 -2.19 29.12 -10.56
N LEU A 379 -1.06 29.77 -10.28
CA LEU A 379 -0.20 30.44 -11.25
C LEU A 379 1.25 29.97 -11.15
N SER A 380 1.96 29.98 -12.28
CA SER A 380 3.41 30.02 -12.35
C SER A 380 3.84 31.33 -13.01
N GLY A 381 4.32 32.29 -12.20
CA GLY A 381 4.46 33.67 -12.65
C GLY A 381 3.11 34.25 -13.09
N SER A 382 3.02 34.68 -14.34
CA SER A 382 1.76 35.12 -14.98
C SER A 382 0.96 33.98 -15.63
N THR A 383 1.52 32.77 -15.78
CA THR A 383 0.90 31.66 -16.51
C THR A 383 -0.10 30.91 -15.62
N PRO A 384 -1.39 30.80 -15.99
CA PRO A 384 -2.35 29.95 -15.29
C PRO A 384 -2.02 28.48 -15.49
N VAL A 385 -1.94 27.73 -14.39
CA VAL A 385 -1.59 26.28 -14.40
C VAL A 385 -2.52 25.42 -13.55
N SER A 386 -3.45 26.01 -12.78
CA SER A 386 -4.56 25.29 -12.12
C SER A 386 -4.12 24.02 -11.35
N ARG A 387 -3.25 24.19 -10.36
CA ARG A 387 -2.86 23.20 -9.32
C ARG A 387 -2.09 21.96 -9.79
N ILE A 388 -1.88 21.78 -11.09
CA ILE A 388 -0.93 20.81 -11.65
C ILE A 388 -0.25 21.35 -12.91
N ALA A 389 1.08 21.36 -12.90
CA ALA A 389 1.90 21.92 -13.97
C ALA A 389 2.94 20.91 -14.48
N ARG A 390 3.25 20.96 -15.77
CA ARG A 390 4.30 20.18 -16.44
C ARG A 390 5.51 21.06 -16.74
N TRP A 391 6.71 20.63 -16.36
CA TRP A 391 7.96 21.26 -16.81
C TRP A 391 8.33 20.76 -18.21
N ASP A 392 8.47 21.67 -19.17
CA ASP A 392 8.88 21.36 -20.56
C ASP A 392 10.40 21.42 -20.78
N GLY A 393 11.14 22.06 -19.86
CA GLY A 393 12.57 22.36 -19.99
C GLY A 393 12.90 23.84 -19.76
N THR A 394 11.94 24.73 -20.00
CA THR A 394 12.08 26.20 -19.93
C THR A 394 10.97 26.88 -19.11
N ALA A 395 9.76 26.32 -19.08
CA ALA A 395 8.59 26.85 -18.40
C ALA A 395 7.69 25.76 -17.78
N TRP A 396 6.83 26.20 -16.86
CA TRP A 396 5.72 25.40 -16.34
C TRP A 396 4.49 25.60 -17.20
N GLN A 397 4.07 24.54 -17.88
CA GLN A 397 2.91 24.51 -18.76
C GLN A 397 1.66 23.98 -18.04
N PRO A 398 0.45 24.47 -18.38
CA PRO A 398 -0.80 23.93 -17.88
C PRO A 398 -1.03 22.50 -18.41
N VAL A 399 -1.67 21.66 -17.59
CA VAL A 399 -1.92 20.24 -17.92
C VAL A 399 -3.40 20.05 -18.24
N GLY A 400 -3.78 20.19 -19.51
CA GLY A 400 -5.16 19.93 -19.98
C GLY A 400 -6.25 20.72 -19.25
N GLY A 401 -6.00 21.99 -18.91
CA GLY A 401 -6.89 22.83 -18.08
C GLY A 401 -6.66 22.71 -16.56
N GLY A 402 -5.92 21.70 -16.11
CA GLY A 402 -5.58 21.45 -14.70
C GLY A 402 -6.77 20.93 -13.88
N VAL A 403 -6.72 21.16 -12.56
CA VAL A 403 -7.75 20.72 -11.61
C VAL A 403 -8.30 21.87 -10.76
N ASN A 404 -9.58 21.78 -10.40
CA ASN A 404 -10.29 22.88 -9.72
C ASN A 404 -10.03 22.96 -8.19
N GLY A 405 -9.29 22.02 -7.60
CA GLY A 405 -9.00 21.95 -6.16
C GLY A 405 -7.65 21.30 -5.83
N ALA A 406 -7.26 21.31 -4.55
CA ALA A 406 -5.88 21.02 -4.12
C ALA A 406 -5.42 19.59 -4.49
N VAL A 407 -4.22 19.43 -5.05
CA VAL A 407 -3.59 18.11 -5.24
C VAL A 407 -2.70 17.78 -4.05
N TYR A 408 -2.73 16.54 -3.56
CA TYR A 408 -1.89 16.06 -2.46
C TYR A 408 -0.95 14.91 -2.87
N ALA A 409 -1.29 14.16 -3.92
CA ALA A 409 -0.49 13.02 -4.36
C ALA A 409 -0.41 12.93 -5.89
N LEU A 410 0.73 12.42 -6.37
CA LEU A 410 0.98 12.04 -7.76
C LEU A 410 1.64 10.65 -7.78
N THR A 411 1.31 9.81 -8.74
CA THR A 411 2.12 8.61 -9.09
C THR A 411 2.00 8.31 -10.58
N VAL A 412 2.88 7.47 -11.13
CA VAL A 412 2.74 6.96 -12.50
C VAL A 412 2.34 5.49 -12.44
N SER A 413 1.23 5.14 -13.11
CA SER A 413 0.76 3.76 -13.22
C SER A 413 0.51 3.42 -14.69
N ASN A 414 1.03 2.27 -15.14
CA ASN A 414 0.81 1.68 -16.46
C ASN A 414 0.87 2.65 -17.66
N GLY A 415 1.81 3.62 -17.62
CA GLY A 415 2.00 4.59 -18.70
C GLY A 415 1.12 5.86 -18.61
N THR A 416 0.43 6.10 -17.49
CA THR A 416 -0.32 7.34 -17.22
C THR A 416 0.11 7.99 -15.90
N LEU A 417 -0.02 9.32 -15.80
CA LEU A 417 0.12 10.04 -14.54
C LEU A 417 -1.21 10.07 -13.80
N VAL A 418 -1.22 9.57 -12.57
CA VAL A 418 -2.36 9.54 -11.67
C VAL A 418 -2.26 10.68 -10.66
N VAL A 419 -3.38 11.37 -10.44
CA VAL A 419 -3.47 12.62 -9.68
C VAL A 419 -4.55 12.50 -8.61
N GLY A 420 -4.19 12.77 -7.35
CA GLY A 420 -5.06 12.58 -6.19
C GLY A 420 -5.13 13.82 -5.29
N GLY A 421 -6.33 14.25 -4.91
CA GLY A 421 -6.49 15.46 -4.09
C GLY A 421 -7.91 15.80 -3.61
N ASN A 422 -8.09 17.05 -3.19
CA ASN A 422 -9.36 17.69 -2.88
C ASN A 422 -9.85 18.56 -4.06
N PHE A 423 -10.20 17.93 -5.18
CA PHE A 423 -10.71 18.58 -6.40
C PHE A 423 -11.96 17.87 -6.92
N THR A 424 -12.91 18.59 -7.51
CA THR A 424 -14.17 18.04 -8.06
C THR A 424 -14.23 18.04 -9.59
N SER A 425 -13.13 18.39 -10.27
CA SER A 425 -12.96 18.16 -11.72
C SER A 425 -11.51 18.28 -12.16
N ALA A 426 -11.11 17.43 -13.12
CA ALA A 426 -9.90 17.56 -13.93
C ALA A 426 -10.26 17.84 -15.39
N GLY A 427 -9.77 18.95 -15.95
CA GLY A 427 -10.00 19.34 -17.34
C GLY A 427 -11.46 19.55 -17.78
N GLY A 428 -12.42 19.58 -16.84
CA GLY A 428 -13.86 19.57 -17.15
C GLY A 428 -14.41 18.20 -17.54
N VAL A 429 -13.63 17.13 -17.41
CA VAL A 429 -14.03 15.76 -17.77
C VAL A 429 -14.92 15.16 -16.65
N PRO A 430 -16.08 14.55 -16.96
CA PRO A 430 -16.95 13.92 -15.96
C PRO A 430 -16.30 12.78 -15.18
N ASP A 431 -16.81 12.55 -13.98
CA ASP A 431 -16.42 11.49 -13.05
C ASP A 431 -14.90 11.48 -12.72
N THR A 432 -14.27 12.67 -12.71
CA THR A 432 -12.84 12.87 -12.38
C THR A 432 -12.62 13.37 -10.96
N GLU A 433 -13.65 13.34 -10.10
CA GLU A 433 -13.61 13.93 -8.77
C GLU A 433 -12.53 13.23 -7.94
N HIS A 434 -11.62 14.04 -7.40
CA HIS A 434 -10.56 13.71 -6.45
C HIS A 434 -9.48 12.70 -6.92
N LEU A 435 -9.73 11.96 -8.00
CA LEU A 435 -8.85 10.96 -8.60
C LEU A 435 -9.01 10.93 -10.13
N ALA A 436 -7.97 11.36 -10.85
CA ALA A 436 -7.95 11.41 -12.31
C ALA A 436 -6.63 10.86 -12.88
N ARG A 437 -6.66 10.39 -14.13
CA ARG A 437 -5.44 10.04 -14.90
C ARG A 437 -5.23 10.97 -16.08
N TRP A 438 -3.97 11.18 -16.40
CA TRP A 438 -3.46 11.98 -17.51
C TRP A 438 -2.53 11.11 -18.36
N ASP A 439 -2.87 10.90 -19.63
CA ASP A 439 -2.08 10.06 -20.56
C ASP A 439 -0.88 10.80 -21.19
N GLY A 440 -0.81 12.12 -21.03
CA GLY A 440 0.14 12.99 -21.71
C GLY A 440 -0.52 14.02 -22.63
N SER A 441 -1.78 13.79 -23.01
CA SER A 441 -2.61 14.61 -23.91
C SER A 441 -3.99 14.94 -23.33
N SER A 442 -4.60 13.99 -22.61
CA SER A 442 -6.00 14.05 -22.18
C SER A 442 -6.19 13.59 -20.73
N TRP A 443 -7.17 14.18 -20.06
CA TRP A 443 -7.68 13.69 -18.79
C TRP A 443 -8.72 12.59 -19.02
N SER A 444 -8.73 11.57 -18.17
CA SER A 444 -9.86 10.64 -18.08
C SER A 444 -10.09 10.17 -16.65
N SER A 445 -11.32 9.73 -16.38
CA SER A 445 -11.70 9.21 -15.07
C SER A 445 -10.99 7.90 -14.76
N ILE A 446 -10.45 7.79 -13.55
CA ILE A 446 -10.01 6.50 -13.01
C ILE A 446 -11.25 5.86 -12.43
N GLY A 447 -12.03 5.18 -13.28
CA GLY A 447 -13.26 4.48 -12.91
C GLY A 447 -14.31 5.33 -12.21
N GLY A 448 -14.37 6.63 -12.48
CA GLY A 448 -15.36 7.52 -11.88
C GLY A 448 -15.01 8.08 -10.51
N GLY A 449 -13.72 8.39 -10.27
CA GLY A 449 -13.29 9.23 -9.15
C GLY A 449 -13.58 8.67 -7.76
N THR A 450 -13.45 9.54 -6.76
CA THR A 450 -13.72 9.25 -5.35
C THR A 450 -14.48 10.41 -4.70
N GLU A 451 -15.46 10.16 -3.82
CA GLU A 451 -16.40 11.17 -3.28
C GLU A 451 -15.79 12.17 -2.24
N GLY A 452 -14.46 12.17 -2.08
CA GLY A 452 -13.77 13.13 -1.24
C GLY A 452 -12.25 13.03 -1.38
N THR A 453 -11.50 13.55 -0.42
CA THR A 453 -10.08 13.86 -0.66
C THR A 453 -9.16 12.63 -0.75
N VAL A 454 -8.51 12.41 -1.90
CA VAL A 454 -7.34 11.52 -1.97
C VAL A 454 -6.12 12.21 -1.34
N ARG A 455 -5.39 11.48 -0.49
CA ARG A 455 -4.22 11.95 0.27
C ARG A 455 -2.91 11.27 -0.12
N ALA A 456 -2.96 10.01 -0.56
CA ALA A 456 -1.79 9.22 -0.90
C ALA A 456 -2.02 8.42 -2.18
N LEU A 457 -0.95 8.18 -2.94
CA LEU A 457 -0.94 7.32 -4.12
C LEU A 457 0.32 6.45 -4.07
N ALA A 458 0.20 5.18 -4.47
CA ALA A 458 1.32 4.25 -4.60
C ALA A 458 1.05 3.25 -5.74
N THR A 459 2.04 2.45 -6.14
CA THR A 459 1.90 1.40 -7.15
C THR A 459 2.67 0.15 -6.74
N MET A 460 2.05 -1.02 -6.83
CA MET A 460 2.65 -2.31 -6.46
C MET A 460 2.13 -3.39 -7.41
N ASN A 461 2.99 -4.24 -7.96
CA ASN A 461 2.61 -5.38 -8.82
C ASN A 461 1.71 -5.03 -10.04
N GLY A 462 1.76 -3.79 -10.53
CA GLY A 462 0.88 -3.28 -11.60
C GLY A 462 -0.49 -2.76 -11.12
N GLU A 463 -0.80 -2.89 -9.83
CA GLU A 463 -1.92 -2.22 -9.16
C GLU A 463 -1.56 -0.77 -8.80
N LEU A 464 -2.49 0.16 -9.03
CA LEU A 464 -2.49 1.52 -8.47
C LEU A 464 -3.21 1.51 -7.12
N HIS A 465 -2.63 2.12 -6.08
CA HIS A 465 -3.14 2.20 -4.71
C HIS A 465 -3.43 3.66 -4.32
N VAL A 466 -4.53 3.94 -3.63
CA VAL A 466 -5.07 5.30 -3.41
C VAL A 466 -5.54 5.50 -1.97
N GLY A 467 -4.78 6.14 -1.09
CA GLY A 467 -5.20 6.42 0.30
C GLY A 467 -5.98 7.72 0.44
N GLY A 468 -7.01 7.80 1.29
CA GLY A 468 -7.73 9.09 1.50
C GLY A 468 -8.99 9.12 2.37
N GLN A 469 -9.68 10.25 2.28
CA GLN A 469 -10.84 10.72 3.04
C GLN A 469 -12.07 10.88 2.10
N PHE A 470 -12.37 9.86 1.28
CA PHE A 470 -13.38 9.91 0.22
C PHE A 470 -14.54 8.96 0.41
N THR A 471 -15.71 9.37 0.88
CA THR A 471 -16.73 8.42 1.35
C THR A 471 -17.52 7.73 0.21
N THR A 472 -16.88 7.37 -0.90
CA THR A 472 -17.21 6.34 -1.94
C THR A 472 -16.20 6.45 -3.08
N VAL A 473 -16.18 5.45 -3.98
CA VAL A 473 -15.62 5.63 -5.33
C VAL A 473 -16.71 5.34 -6.38
N ARG A 474 -16.45 5.64 -7.66
CA ARG A 474 -17.48 5.64 -8.73
C ARG A 474 -18.64 6.60 -8.42
N ASN A 475 -18.35 7.89 -8.22
CA ASN A 475 -19.37 8.93 -8.13
C ASN A 475 -20.56 8.52 -7.22
N GLY A 476 -20.28 8.31 -5.92
CA GLY A 476 -21.29 7.88 -4.93
C GLY A 476 -21.62 6.38 -4.90
N THR A 477 -21.40 5.63 -5.98
CA THR A 477 -22.01 4.30 -6.19
C THR A 477 -21.52 3.21 -5.24
N ILE A 478 -20.30 3.31 -4.70
CA ILE A 478 -19.53 2.12 -4.33
C ILE A 478 -18.74 2.28 -3.00
N GLY A 479 -19.12 1.46 -1.99
CA GLY A 479 -18.78 1.61 -0.57
C GLY A 479 -17.52 0.88 -0.03
N SER A 480 -16.83 1.54 0.92
CA SER A 480 -15.36 1.51 1.07
C SER A 480 -14.89 2.16 2.51
N MET A 481 -13.66 2.47 3.02
CA MET A 481 -13.18 3.10 4.33
C MET A 481 -11.66 3.49 4.38
N GLY A 482 -11.00 3.90 3.28
CA GLY A 482 -9.75 4.70 3.27
C GLY A 482 -8.68 4.47 2.17
N TYR A 483 -8.95 3.66 1.13
CA TYR A 483 -8.05 3.12 0.08
C TYR A 483 -8.71 3.12 -1.33
N ALA A 484 -7.95 2.73 -2.35
CA ALA A 484 -8.49 2.12 -3.56
C ALA A 484 -7.37 1.35 -4.26
N ARG A 485 -7.56 0.09 -4.71
CA ARG A 485 -6.59 -0.67 -5.55
C ARG A 485 -7.04 -0.97 -6.99
N PHE A 486 -6.19 -0.83 -8.01
CA PHE A 486 -6.58 -0.76 -9.44
C PHE A 486 -5.62 -1.50 -10.40
N PHE A 487 -6.02 -2.70 -10.87
CA PHE A 487 -5.39 -3.51 -11.93
C PHE A 487 -5.82 -3.08 -13.36
N GLU A 488 -4.93 -2.93 -14.34
CA GLU A 488 -5.30 -2.34 -15.66
C GLU A 488 -5.54 -3.32 -16.83
N THR A 489 -5.44 -4.64 -16.64
CA THR A 489 -5.31 -5.59 -17.78
C THR A 489 -6.58 -5.90 -18.58
N GLY A 490 -7.79 -5.70 -18.05
CA GLY A 490 -9.06 -6.00 -18.75
C GLY A 490 -9.36 -7.48 -19.06
N VAL A 491 -8.41 -8.40 -18.88
CA VAL A 491 -8.55 -9.85 -19.09
C VAL A 491 -9.43 -10.49 -17.98
N PRO A 492 -10.36 -11.41 -18.31
CA PRO A 492 -11.18 -12.12 -17.32
C PRO A 492 -10.38 -13.09 -16.44
N TRP A 493 -10.89 -13.40 -15.24
CA TRP A 493 -10.32 -14.43 -14.36
C TRP A 493 -11.40 -15.15 -13.53
N PHE A 494 -11.12 -16.38 -13.11
CA PHE A 494 -12.06 -17.26 -12.39
C PHE A 494 -12.16 -16.91 -10.90
N ALA A 495 -13.26 -16.23 -10.52
CA ALA A 495 -13.65 -15.98 -9.14
C ALA A 495 -14.18 -17.23 -8.40
N ARG A 496 -14.61 -18.27 -9.13
CA ARG A 496 -14.68 -19.64 -8.62
C ARG A 496 -14.13 -20.60 -9.70
N PRO A 497 -13.03 -21.34 -9.41
CA PRO A 497 -12.57 -22.45 -10.24
C PRO A 497 -13.58 -23.61 -10.26
N LEU A 498 -13.32 -24.65 -11.05
CA LEU A 498 -14.13 -25.87 -11.05
C LEU A 498 -14.04 -26.57 -9.69
N THR A 499 -15.19 -26.74 -9.04
CA THR A 499 -15.34 -27.41 -7.74
C THR A 499 -15.59 -28.90 -7.94
N ASN A 500 -14.87 -29.76 -7.20
CA ASN A 500 -14.92 -31.20 -7.39
C ASN A 500 -16.22 -31.84 -6.86
N SER A 501 -16.88 -32.60 -7.74
CA SER A 501 -17.46 -33.89 -7.37
C SER A 501 -16.38 -34.97 -7.50
N GLY A 502 -16.47 -36.05 -6.72
CA GLY A 502 -15.67 -37.26 -6.99
C GLY A 502 -16.19 -38.04 -8.21
N SER A 503 -15.68 -39.26 -8.37
CA SER A 503 -16.22 -40.27 -9.30
C SER A 503 -17.75 -40.37 -9.25
N SER A 504 -18.37 -40.49 -10.42
CA SER A 504 -19.81 -40.67 -10.57
C SER A 504 -20.11 -42.04 -11.19
N CYS A 505 -21.30 -42.58 -10.95
CA CYS A 505 -21.71 -43.88 -11.48
C CYS A 505 -22.41 -43.73 -12.84
N LEU A 506 -22.34 -44.78 -13.66
CA LEU A 506 -22.97 -44.89 -14.98
C LEU A 506 -24.46 -44.47 -14.93
N GLY A 507 -24.93 -43.76 -15.96
CA GLY A 507 -26.33 -43.34 -16.09
C GLY A 507 -26.79 -42.22 -15.15
N ARG A 508 -25.94 -41.74 -14.22
CA ARG A 508 -26.18 -40.50 -13.46
C ARG A 508 -25.93 -39.26 -14.32
N ASP A 509 -26.34 -38.10 -13.82
CA ASP A 509 -25.97 -36.80 -14.40
C ASP A 509 -24.78 -36.19 -13.64
N ALA A 510 -23.89 -35.48 -14.35
CA ALA A 510 -22.84 -34.65 -13.75
C ALA A 510 -23.04 -33.17 -14.10
N PHE A 511 -22.68 -32.29 -13.16
CA PHE A 511 -22.80 -30.84 -13.30
C PHE A 511 -21.49 -30.15 -12.91
N LEU A 512 -20.82 -29.52 -13.87
CA LEU A 512 -19.60 -28.75 -13.64
C LEU A 512 -19.92 -27.26 -13.71
N THR A 513 -19.43 -26.47 -12.75
CA THR A 513 -19.67 -25.02 -12.71
C THR A 513 -18.40 -24.23 -12.41
N ALA A 514 -18.15 -23.20 -13.21
CA ALA A 514 -17.09 -22.21 -13.01
C ALA A 514 -17.68 -20.80 -13.02
N ARG A 515 -17.00 -19.83 -12.42
CA ARG A 515 -17.49 -18.45 -12.35
C ARG A 515 -16.39 -17.44 -12.56
N ILE A 516 -16.50 -16.64 -13.62
CA ILE A 516 -15.63 -15.48 -13.85
C ILE A 516 -16.00 -14.33 -12.89
N ALA A 517 -15.02 -13.52 -12.51
CA ALA A 517 -15.25 -12.31 -11.72
C ALA A 517 -16.18 -11.34 -12.47
N GLN A 518 -17.15 -10.74 -11.77
CA GLN A 518 -18.06 -9.80 -12.41
C GLN A 518 -17.34 -8.52 -12.88
N GLY A 519 -17.67 -8.07 -14.09
CA GLY A 519 -17.25 -6.78 -14.64
C GLY A 519 -16.70 -6.79 -16.05
N TYR A 520 -16.62 -7.96 -16.69
CA TYR A 520 -16.27 -8.12 -18.10
C TYR A 520 -17.54 -8.28 -18.95
N GLY A 521 -17.55 -7.66 -20.13
CA GLY A 521 -18.55 -7.87 -21.18
C GLY A 521 -17.90 -8.45 -22.43
N GLY A 522 -18.69 -8.89 -23.40
CA GLY A 522 -18.19 -9.51 -24.63
C GLY A 522 -17.39 -10.78 -24.39
N LEU A 523 -17.91 -11.67 -23.51
CA LEU A 523 -17.29 -12.95 -23.20
C LEU A 523 -17.70 -14.01 -24.22
N SER A 524 -16.72 -14.73 -24.76
CA SER A 524 -16.89 -16.05 -25.38
C SER A 524 -16.51 -17.13 -24.37
N LEU A 525 -17.16 -18.30 -24.45
CA LEU A 525 -16.97 -19.43 -23.54
C LEU A 525 -16.85 -20.73 -24.34
N GLU A 526 -15.89 -21.58 -23.98
CA GLU A 526 -15.70 -22.91 -24.60
C GLU A 526 -15.29 -23.93 -23.53
N TRP A 527 -16.15 -24.92 -23.28
CA TRP A 527 -15.76 -26.09 -22.48
C TRP A 527 -14.93 -27.09 -23.31
N ARG A 528 -13.92 -27.69 -22.69
CA ARG A 528 -13.04 -28.71 -23.28
C ARG A 528 -13.00 -29.98 -22.43
N ARG A 529 -12.94 -31.15 -23.08
CA ARG A 529 -12.62 -32.46 -22.49
C ARG A 529 -11.32 -32.98 -23.09
N ASN A 530 -10.34 -33.31 -22.25
CA ASN A 530 -9.00 -33.77 -22.65
C ASN A 530 -8.33 -32.82 -23.68
N GLY A 531 -8.62 -31.52 -23.59
CA GLY A 531 -8.13 -30.49 -24.52
C GLY A 531 -8.97 -30.26 -25.78
N ALA A 532 -9.90 -31.15 -26.14
CA ALA A 532 -10.79 -30.98 -27.29
C ALA A 532 -12.09 -30.24 -26.88
N PRO A 533 -12.64 -29.35 -27.73
CA PRO A 533 -13.87 -28.61 -27.41
C PRO A 533 -15.10 -29.52 -27.32
N LEU A 534 -16.08 -29.10 -26.52
CA LEU A 534 -17.39 -29.74 -26.37
C LEU A 534 -18.48 -28.92 -27.07
N HIS A 535 -19.54 -29.60 -27.48
CA HIS A 535 -20.71 -29.01 -28.14
C HIS A 535 -22.00 -29.58 -27.53
N ASP A 536 -23.06 -28.79 -27.48
CA ASP A 536 -24.34 -29.21 -26.93
C ASP A 536 -25.06 -30.22 -27.85
N GLY A 537 -25.64 -31.25 -27.25
CA GLY A 537 -26.33 -32.34 -27.94
C GLY A 537 -25.88 -33.74 -27.51
N PRO A 538 -26.40 -34.79 -28.17
CA PRO A 538 -26.01 -36.18 -27.90
C PRO A 538 -24.55 -36.46 -28.27
N THR A 539 -23.82 -37.16 -27.41
CA THR A 539 -22.39 -37.50 -27.61
C THR A 539 -22.14 -38.64 -28.60
N GLY A 540 -23.20 -39.36 -28.98
CA GLY A 540 -23.10 -40.65 -29.69
C GLY A 540 -22.82 -41.84 -28.77
N THR A 541 -22.51 -41.63 -27.49
CA THR A 541 -22.24 -42.69 -26.49
C THR A 541 -23.36 -42.82 -25.44
N GLY A 542 -24.57 -42.35 -25.76
CA GLY A 542 -25.76 -42.41 -24.90
C GLY A 542 -25.95 -41.20 -23.96
N SER A 543 -24.91 -40.40 -23.75
CA SER A 543 -24.95 -39.18 -22.94
C SER A 543 -25.31 -37.93 -23.75
N ILE A 544 -25.71 -36.86 -23.05
CA ILE A 544 -26.06 -35.56 -23.66
C ILE A 544 -25.30 -34.43 -22.95
N ILE A 545 -24.63 -33.58 -23.72
CA ILE A 545 -23.99 -32.35 -23.24
C ILE A 545 -24.98 -31.18 -23.36
N ALA A 546 -25.02 -30.32 -22.34
CA ALA A 546 -25.71 -29.03 -22.39
C ALA A 546 -24.92 -27.94 -21.64
N GLY A 547 -24.83 -26.74 -22.19
CA GLY A 547 -24.12 -25.61 -21.59
C GLY A 547 -22.63 -25.49 -21.94
N SER A 548 -22.18 -26.07 -23.07
CA SER A 548 -20.79 -25.98 -23.57
C SER A 548 -20.30 -24.55 -23.89
N THR A 549 -21.21 -23.57 -23.95
CA THR A 549 -20.95 -22.12 -24.05
C THR A 549 -21.44 -21.32 -22.84
N ASN A 550 -21.79 -21.99 -21.73
CA ASN A 550 -22.31 -21.40 -20.50
C ASN A 550 -21.37 -21.62 -19.30
N PHE A 551 -21.60 -20.91 -18.19
CA PHE A 551 -20.83 -21.08 -16.95
C PHE A 551 -21.13 -22.38 -16.17
N GLY A 552 -22.15 -23.12 -16.57
CA GLY A 552 -22.46 -24.46 -16.09
C GLY A 552 -22.59 -25.43 -17.25
N LEU A 553 -21.88 -26.56 -17.16
CA LEU A 553 -21.96 -27.69 -18.08
C LEU A 553 -22.72 -28.82 -17.40
N SER A 554 -23.76 -29.32 -18.05
CA SER A 554 -24.48 -30.53 -17.67
C SER A 554 -24.06 -31.67 -18.60
N ILE A 555 -23.81 -32.84 -18.03
CA ILE A 555 -23.53 -34.09 -18.74
C ILE A 555 -24.59 -35.07 -18.26
N LEU A 556 -25.62 -35.27 -19.06
CA LEU A 556 -26.77 -36.09 -18.71
C LEU A 556 -26.56 -37.55 -19.15
N ASN A 557 -27.03 -38.50 -18.35
CA ASN A 557 -26.94 -39.95 -18.60
C ASN A 557 -25.50 -40.41 -18.94
N LEU A 558 -24.57 -40.24 -17.98
CA LEU A 558 -23.13 -40.52 -18.13
C LEU A 558 -22.81 -41.89 -18.71
N GLY A 559 -21.99 -41.92 -19.75
CA GLY A 559 -21.33 -43.13 -20.25
C GLY A 559 -19.86 -43.20 -19.83
N PHE A 560 -19.24 -44.38 -19.89
CA PHE A 560 -17.80 -44.54 -19.57
C PHE A 560 -16.88 -43.60 -20.37
N ALA A 561 -17.26 -43.31 -21.62
CA ALA A 561 -16.56 -42.38 -22.53
C ALA A 561 -16.61 -40.90 -22.10
N ASP A 562 -17.37 -40.55 -21.06
CA ASP A 562 -17.38 -39.22 -20.45
C ASP A 562 -16.33 -39.06 -19.34
N SER A 563 -15.58 -40.11 -19.03
CA SER A 563 -14.39 -40.00 -18.17
C SER A 563 -13.31 -39.14 -18.84
N GLY A 564 -12.74 -38.18 -18.12
CA GLY A 564 -11.70 -37.30 -18.65
C GLY A 564 -11.47 -36.03 -17.83
N SER A 565 -10.52 -35.21 -18.29
CA SER A 565 -10.18 -33.93 -17.70
C SER A 565 -10.94 -32.79 -18.39
N TYR A 566 -11.77 -32.09 -17.64
CA TYR A 566 -12.62 -30.99 -18.10
C TYR A 566 -12.03 -29.63 -17.72
N GLN A 567 -12.13 -28.67 -18.64
CA GLN A 567 -11.74 -27.26 -18.44
C GLN A 567 -12.74 -26.33 -19.11
N LEU A 568 -12.85 -25.09 -18.63
CA LEU A 568 -13.55 -24.00 -19.29
C LEU A 568 -12.54 -22.92 -19.73
N VAL A 569 -12.62 -22.51 -20.98
CA VAL A 569 -11.92 -21.36 -21.55
C VAL A 569 -12.88 -20.17 -21.62
N VAL A 570 -12.42 -18.97 -21.26
CA VAL A 570 -13.20 -17.73 -21.39
C VAL A 570 -12.34 -16.63 -22.00
N THR A 571 -12.85 -15.99 -23.04
CA THR A 571 -12.08 -15.05 -23.87
C THR A 571 -12.87 -13.76 -24.08
N ASN A 572 -12.18 -12.62 -24.05
CA ASN A 572 -12.75 -11.30 -24.39
C ASN A 572 -11.78 -10.50 -25.29
N ALA A 573 -12.13 -9.25 -25.62
CA ALA A 573 -11.31 -8.38 -26.44
C ALA A 573 -9.91 -8.02 -25.86
N CYS A 574 -9.64 -8.35 -24.60
CA CYS A 574 -8.34 -8.12 -23.94
C CYS A 574 -7.50 -9.39 -23.84
N GLY A 575 -8.09 -10.59 -23.90
CA GLY A 575 -7.37 -11.86 -23.82
C GLY A 575 -8.22 -13.06 -23.37
N GLU A 576 -7.53 -14.19 -23.17
CA GLU A 576 -8.10 -15.50 -22.82
C GLU A 576 -7.66 -15.94 -21.42
N VAL A 577 -8.51 -16.70 -20.72
CA VAL A 577 -8.18 -17.41 -19.48
C VAL A 577 -8.74 -18.83 -19.50
N VAL A 578 -7.99 -19.78 -18.93
CA VAL A 578 -8.37 -21.21 -18.84
C VAL A 578 -8.54 -21.59 -17.37
N SER A 579 -9.54 -22.43 -17.06
CA SER A 579 -9.76 -22.93 -15.70
C SER A 579 -8.71 -23.95 -15.26
N ASN A 580 -8.69 -24.27 -13.97
CA ASN A 580 -8.12 -25.54 -13.51
C ASN A 580 -8.77 -26.72 -14.26
N SER A 581 -8.02 -27.79 -14.42
CA SER A 581 -8.57 -29.10 -14.78
C SER A 581 -9.43 -29.66 -13.64
N HIS A 582 -10.51 -30.34 -14.02
CA HIS A 582 -11.31 -31.18 -13.14
C HIS A 582 -11.48 -32.56 -13.79
N THR A 583 -11.08 -33.63 -13.11
CA THR A 583 -11.18 -35.00 -13.65
C THR A 583 -12.47 -35.66 -13.22
N LEU A 584 -13.33 -35.97 -14.19
CA LEU A 584 -14.48 -36.84 -14.01
C LEU A 584 -14.07 -38.29 -14.33
N THR A 585 -14.45 -39.22 -13.45
CA THR A 585 -14.35 -40.66 -13.69
C THR A 585 -15.76 -41.25 -13.62
N VAL A 586 -16.16 -42.03 -14.62
CA VAL A 586 -17.43 -42.75 -14.63
C VAL A 586 -17.18 -44.21 -14.30
N CYS A 587 -17.75 -44.68 -13.19
CA CYS A 587 -17.64 -46.06 -12.71
C CYS A 587 -18.92 -46.86 -13.01
N PRO A 588 -18.89 -48.21 -12.93
CA PRO A 588 -20.10 -49.00 -12.75
C PRO A 588 -20.87 -48.54 -11.51
N ALA A 589 -22.17 -48.85 -11.46
CA ALA A 589 -22.92 -48.79 -10.21
C ALA A 589 -22.81 -50.15 -9.50
N ASP A 590 -22.35 -50.14 -8.26
CA ASP A 590 -22.47 -51.26 -7.31
C ASP A 590 -23.96 -51.56 -7.05
N LEU A 591 -24.31 -52.84 -7.01
CA LEU A 591 -25.66 -53.36 -6.80
C LEU A 591 -25.84 -54.11 -5.47
N ASP A 592 -24.75 -54.43 -4.75
CA ASP A 592 -24.74 -55.43 -3.67
C ASP A 592 -24.68 -54.84 -2.24
N ASP A 593 -24.38 -53.54 -2.07
CA ASP A 593 -24.17 -52.93 -0.74
C ASP A 593 -25.39 -52.94 0.20
N GLY A 594 -26.60 -53.12 -0.35
CA GLY A 594 -27.87 -53.12 0.37
C GLY A 594 -28.24 -51.79 1.06
N SER A 595 -27.49 -50.71 0.86
CA SER A 595 -27.67 -49.43 1.56
C SER A 595 -28.76 -48.55 0.96
N GLY A 596 -29.11 -48.80 -0.32
CA GLY A 596 -30.00 -47.95 -1.12
C GLY A 596 -29.36 -46.64 -1.59
N LEU A 597 -28.06 -46.44 -1.32
CA LEU A 597 -27.29 -45.25 -1.68
C LEU A 597 -26.04 -45.63 -2.47
N GLY A 598 -26.22 -46.46 -3.51
CA GLY A 598 -25.14 -47.06 -4.32
C GLY A 598 -23.94 -46.14 -4.54
N THR A 599 -22.88 -46.42 -3.77
CA THR A 599 -21.60 -45.70 -3.82
C THR A 599 -20.70 -46.31 -4.88
N CYS A 600 -20.02 -45.47 -5.65
CA CYS A 600 -19.07 -45.92 -6.66
C CYS A 600 -17.72 -46.32 -6.00
N ASP A 601 -17.70 -47.43 -5.24
CA ASP A 601 -16.58 -47.79 -4.35
C ASP A 601 -15.31 -48.25 -5.10
N GLY A 602 -15.47 -48.81 -6.31
CA GLY A 602 -14.39 -49.25 -7.19
C GLY A 602 -14.11 -50.76 -7.14
N GLY A 603 -14.87 -51.53 -6.37
CA GLY A 603 -15.00 -52.96 -6.53
C GLY A 603 -15.66 -53.31 -7.87
N ILE A 604 -15.26 -54.46 -8.42
CA ILE A 604 -16.01 -55.18 -9.45
C ILE A 604 -16.08 -56.61 -8.94
N THR A 605 -17.28 -57.07 -8.58
CA THR A 605 -17.53 -58.46 -8.19
C THR A 605 -17.67 -59.36 -9.43
N ILE A 606 -17.80 -60.67 -9.21
CA ILE A 606 -18.13 -61.60 -10.30
C ILE A 606 -19.62 -61.51 -10.68
N ASP A 607 -20.49 -61.13 -9.75
CA ASP A 607 -21.93 -61.00 -9.99
C ASP A 607 -22.28 -59.71 -10.75
N ASP A 608 -21.53 -58.61 -10.55
CA ASP A 608 -21.58 -57.40 -11.40
C ASP A 608 -21.34 -57.75 -12.88
N LEU A 609 -20.34 -58.59 -13.14
CA LEU A 609 -19.97 -59.03 -14.50
C LEU A 609 -21.03 -59.94 -15.14
N LEU A 610 -21.91 -60.57 -14.34
CA LEU A 610 -23.01 -61.40 -14.82
C LEU A 610 -24.30 -60.59 -15.12
N TYR A 611 -24.41 -59.35 -14.66
CA TYR A 611 -25.55 -58.47 -14.98
C TYR A 611 -25.44 -57.78 -16.36
N TYR A 612 -24.22 -57.66 -16.90
CA TYR A 612 -23.93 -56.97 -18.17
C TYR A 612 -23.59 -57.92 -19.34
N LEU A 613 -23.95 -59.22 -19.23
CA LEU A 613 -23.77 -60.27 -20.25
C LEU A 613 -25.13 -60.79 -20.78
#